data_AF-A0A0B7IMP8-F1
#
_entry.id   AF-A0A0B7IMP8-F1
#
_cell.length_a   1.000
_cell.length_b   1.000
_cell.length_c   1.000
_cell.angle_alpha   90.00
_cell.angle_beta   90.00
_cell.angle_gamma   90.00
#
_symmetry.space_group_name_H-M   'P 1'
#
loop_
_entity.id
_entity.type
_entity.pdbx_description
1 polymer ?
#
loop_
_entity_poly.entity_id
_entity_poly.type
_entity_poly.pdbx_seq_one_letter_code
_entity_poly.pdbx_strand_id
1 'polypeptide(L)' 'MSLADYYTFYKDTNLINKSVEIYRSITREDIQRAAREYLNPNQRLDLDYLPESTKK' A
#
# COMPACT_ATOMS: atom_id res chain seq x y z
N MET A 1 -1.97 -4.01 13.73
CA MET A 1 -3.28 -3.42 13.37
C MET A 1 -4.20 -3.58 14.56
N SER A 2 -4.87 -2.51 14.98
CA SER A 2 -5.80 -2.49 16.11
C SER A 2 -7.27 -2.51 15.64
N LEU A 3 -8.20 -2.81 16.54
CA LEU A 3 -9.64 -2.76 16.26
C LEU A 3 -10.11 -1.35 15.82
N ALA A 4 -9.50 -0.31 16.40
CA ALA A 4 -9.81 1.09 16.09
C ALA A 4 -9.40 1.46 14.65
N ASP A 5 -8.29 0.93 14.15
CA ASP A 5 -7.82 1.17 12.77
C ASP A 5 -8.82 0.59 11.75
N TYR A 6 -9.29 -0.64 12.00
CA TYR A 6 -10.25 -1.33 11.13
C TYR A 6 -11.61 -0.64 11.07
N TYR A 7 -12.12 -0.18 12.21
CA TYR A 7 -13.35 0.59 12.25
C TYR A 7 -13.22 1.94 11.53
N THR A 8 -12.09 2.62 11.70
CA THR A 8 -11.89 3.98 11.20
C THR A 8 -11.70 3.99 9.69
N PHE A 9 -10.77 3.19 9.17
CA PHE A 9 -10.33 3.25 7.78
C PHE A 9 -11.03 2.25 6.87
N TYR A 10 -11.41 1.08 7.41
CA TYR A 10 -11.96 -0.01 6.60
C TYR A 10 -13.46 -0.25 6.85
N LYS A 11 -14.04 0.43 7.86
CA LYS A 11 -15.46 0.33 8.25
C LYS A 11 -15.94 -1.11 8.54
N ASP A 12 -15.00 -2.03 8.75
CA ASP A 12 -15.27 -3.43 9.06
C ASP A 12 -14.31 -3.90 10.15
N THR A 13 -14.84 -4.03 11.37
CA THR A 13 -14.09 -4.48 12.54
C THR A 13 -13.74 -5.96 12.50
N ASN A 14 -14.44 -6.76 11.69
CA ASN A 14 -14.21 -8.20 11.59
C ASN A 14 -12.95 -8.53 10.78
N LEU A 15 -12.41 -7.58 10.02
CA LEU A 15 -11.16 -7.75 9.30
C LEU A 15 -9.98 -8.10 10.21
N ILE A 16 -9.98 -7.70 11.48
CA ILE A 16 -8.92 -8.09 12.43
C ILE A 16 -8.82 -9.61 12.56
N ASN A 17 -9.97 -10.29 12.62
CA ASN A 17 -10.05 -11.75 12.76
C ASN A 17 -9.68 -12.49 11.47
N LYS A 18 -9.89 -11.85 10.31
CA LYS A 18 -9.66 -12.44 8.98
C LYS A 18 -8.32 -12.06 8.35
N SER A 19 -7.65 -11.05 8.88
CA SER A 19 -6.41 -10.49 8.31
C SER A 19 -5.33 -11.54 8.08
N VAL A 20 -5.09 -12.41 9.06
CA VAL A 20 -4.11 -13.50 8.96
C VAL A 20 -4.46 -14.50 7.86
N GLU A 21 -5.74 -14.82 7.70
CA GLU A 21 -6.22 -15.72 6.64
C GLU A 21 -6.01 -15.10 5.26
N ILE A 22 -6.36 -13.81 5.11
CA ILE A 22 -6.17 -13.05 3.86
C ILE A 22 -4.70 -13.02 3.46
N TYR A 23 -3.77 -12.76 4.38
CA TYR A 23 -2.34 -12.77 4.06
C TYR A 23 -1.86 -14.15 3.61
N ARG A 24 -2.38 -15.23 4.22
CA ARG A 24 -2.02 -16.61 3.88
C ARG A 24 -2.65 -17.08 2.57
N SER A 25 -3.75 -16.48 2.13
CA SER A 25 -4.40 -16.83 0.87
C SER A 25 -3.71 -16.20 -0.35
N ILE A 26 -2.78 -15.24 -0.16
CA ILE A 26 -2.09 -14.57 -1.26
C ILE A 26 -1.13 -15.55 -1.95
N THR A 27 -1.30 -15.71 -3.26
CA THR A 27 -0.43 -16.56 -4.09
C THR A 27 0.72 -15.78 -4.72
N ARG A 28 1.70 -16.49 -5.29
CA ARG A 28 2.83 -15.84 -5.99
C ARG A 28 2.34 -15.12 -7.25
N GLU A 29 1.34 -15.68 -7.90
CA GLU A 29 0.70 -15.17 -9.09
C GLU A 29 -0.04 -13.86 -8.79
N ASP A 30 -0.68 -13.76 -7.62
CA ASP A 30 -1.30 -12.51 -7.15
C ASP A 30 -0.27 -11.40 -6.95
N ILE A 31 0.89 -11.72 -6.37
CA ILE A 31 1.99 -10.77 -6.19
C ILE A 31 2.52 -10.32 -7.56
N GLN A 32 2.73 -11.25 -8.48
CA GLN A 32 3.19 -10.93 -9.83
C GLN A 32 2.18 -10.06 -10.58
N ARG A 33 0.89 -10.35 -10.45
CA ARG A 33 -0.19 -9.55 -11.05
C ARG A 33 -0.18 -8.12 -10.49
N ALA A 34 -0.18 -7.96 -9.15
CA ALA A 34 -0.15 -6.64 -8.53
C ALA A 34 1.07 -5.81 -8.97
N ALA A 35 2.25 -6.43 -9.08
CA ALA A 35 3.44 -5.75 -9.58
C ALA A 35 3.27 -5.26 -11.03
N ARG A 36 2.69 -6.08 -11.92
CA ARG A 36 2.41 -5.69 -13.31
C ARG A 36 1.34 -4.61 -13.44
N GLU A 37 0.39 -4.54 -12.50
CA GLU A 37 -0.67 -3.52 -12.54
C GLU A 37 -0.18 -2.16 -12.03
N TYR A 38 0.60 -2.13 -10.95
CA TYR A 38 0.88 -0.89 -10.21
C TYR A 38 2.32 -0.39 -10.30
N LEU A 39 3.30 -1.24 -10.66
CA LEU A 39 4.71 -0.86 -10.75
C LEU A 39 5.13 -0.60 -12.21
N ASN A 40 4.25 0.05 -12.97
CA ASN A 40 4.51 0.36 -14.37
C ASN A 40 5.26 1.69 -14.51
N PRO A 41 6.14 1.84 -15.52
CA PRO A 41 6.92 3.06 -15.73
C PRO A 41 6.06 4.32 -15.94
N ASN A 42 4.87 4.16 -16.50
CA ASN A 42 3.91 5.24 -16.75
C ASN A 42 3.20 5.75 -15.49
N GLN A 43 3.32 5.06 -14.36
CA GLN A 43 2.72 5.42 -13.06
C GLN A 43 3.77 5.83 -12.02
N ARG A 44 5.02 6.02 -12.44
CA ARG A 44 6.13 6.40 -11.57
C ARG A 44 6.21 7.91 -11.39
N LEU A 45 6.26 8.35 -10.13
CA LEU A 45 6.58 9.73 -9.75
C LEU A 45 7.98 9.74 -9.11
N ASP A 46 8.93 10.41 -9.75
CA ASP A 46 10.23 10.73 -9.15
C ASP A 46 10.16 12.18 -8.63
N LEU A 47 10.23 12.35 -7.30
CA LEU A 47 10.15 13.64 -6.64
C LEU A 47 11.46 13.93 -5.91
N ASP A 48 12.23 14.87 -6.45
CA ASP A 48 13.43 15.39 -5.81
C ASP A 48 13.09 16.65 -5.01
N TYR A 49 13.08 16.54 -3.68
CA TYR A 49 12.92 17.69 -2.79
C TYR A 49 14.29 18.34 -2.53
N LEU A 50 14.57 19.43 -3.25
CA LEU A 50 15.80 20.19 -3.09
C LEU A 50 15.58 21.43 -2.21
N PRO A 51 16.57 21.79 -1.36
CA PRO A 51 16.50 23.02 -0.59
C PRO A 51 16.52 24.24 -1.51
N GLU A 52 15.94 25.35 -1.04
CA GLU A 52 15.91 26.59 -1.80
C GLU A 52 17.34 27.06 -2.12
N SER A 53 17.66 27.17 -3.41
CA SER A 53 18.96 27.68 -3.85
C SER A 53 19.12 29.09 -3.30
N THR A 54 20.08 29.26 -2.38
CA THR A 54 20.43 30.58 -1.86
C THR A 54 20.88 31.44 -3.03
N LYS A 55 20.00 32.32 -3.53
CA LYS A 55 20.38 33.32 -4.54
C LYS A 55 21.47 34.19 -3.90
N LYS A 56 22.71 33.98 -4.34
CA LYS A 56 23.81 34.91 -4.10
C LYS A 56 23.76 36.03 -5.12
#